data_AF-A0A949A5D6-F1
#
_entry.id   AF-A0A949A5D6-F1
#
_cell.length_a   1.000
_cell.length_b   1.000
_cell.length_c   1.000
_cell.angle_alpha   90.00
_cell.angle_beta   90.00
_cell.angle_gamma   90.00
#
_symmetry.space_group_name_H-M   'P 1'
#
loop_
_entity.id
_entity.type
_entity.pdbx_description
1 polymer ?
#
loop_
_entity_poly.entity_id
_entity_poly.type
_entity_poly.pdbx_seq_one_letter_code
_entity_poly.pdbx_strand_id
1 'polypeptide(L)'
;MVLGKDVLTSDGRILCGKGTSLTSTIIERIRKMDISYITVEGHPVKVEGEKSLAEELRDIEKRFSRVKQVPPLMYIKKKIMQRKVAGRKTS
;
A
#
# COMPACT_ATOMS: atom_id res chain seq x y z
N MET A 1 9.59 -0.92 9.68
CA MET A 1 9.49 0.40 8.98
C MET A 1 10.90 0.78 8.57
N VAL A 2 11.12 1.19 7.33
CA VAL A 2 12.47 1.46 6.78
C VAL A 2 12.52 2.90 6.30
N LEU A 3 13.66 3.58 6.45
CA LEU A 3 13.85 4.94 5.95
C LEU A 3 13.89 4.97 4.42
N GLY A 4 13.04 5.80 3.81
CA GLY A 4 12.95 5.95 2.34
C GLY A 4 13.94 6.99 1.78
N LYS A 5 14.48 7.86 2.63
CA LYS A 5 15.50 8.86 2.33
C LYS A 5 16.49 8.98 3.49
N ASP A 6 17.65 9.56 3.23
CA ASP A 6 18.63 9.90 4.26
C ASP A 6 18.02 10.90 5.25
N VAL A 7 18.27 10.68 6.53
CA VAL A 7 17.95 11.61 7.60
C VAL A 7 19.18 12.46 7.85
N LEU A 8 19.03 13.77 7.64
CA LEU A 8 20.10 14.75 7.80
C LEU A 8 19.97 15.46 9.16
N THR A 9 21.11 15.85 9.70
CA THR A 9 21.21 16.75 10.84
C THR A 9 21.10 18.21 10.38
N SER A 10 20.92 19.15 11.31
CA SER A 10 20.84 20.59 11.00
C SER A 10 22.09 21.15 10.31
N ASP A 11 23.24 20.55 10.56
CA ASP A 11 24.53 20.84 9.91
C ASP A 11 24.76 20.07 8.60
N GLY A 12 23.74 19.35 8.10
CA GLY A 12 23.77 18.68 6.79
C GLY A 12 24.49 17.32 6.77
N ARG A 13 24.86 16.76 7.93
CA ARG A 13 25.47 15.43 8.01
C ARG A 13 24.40 14.34 7.98
N ILE A 14 24.75 13.18 7.44
CA ILE A 14 23.85 12.02 7.41
C ILE A 14 23.83 11.38 8.80
N LEU A 15 22.68 11.41 9.46
CA LEU A 15 22.44 10.72 10.73
C LEU A 15 22.10 9.24 10.52
N CYS A 16 21.24 8.97 9.55
CA CYS A 16 20.80 7.62 9.16
C CYS A 16 20.62 7.58 7.64
N GLY A 17 21.26 6.62 6.98
CA GLY A 17 21.10 6.43 5.53
C GLY A 17 19.73 5.84 5.17
N LYS A 18 19.29 6.09 3.95
CA LYS A 18 18.19 5.37 3.30
C LYS A 18 18.39 3.86 3.45
N GLY A 19 17.29 3.13 3.66
CA GLY A 19 17.32 1.68 3.86
C GLY A 19 17.56 1.26 5.31
N THR A 20 17.84 2.21 6.22
CA THR A 20 17.99 1.89 7.65
C THR A 20 16.63 1.52 8.26
N SER A 21 16.60 0.41 8.99
CA SER A 21 15.41 -0.02 9.74
C SER A 21 15.17 0.87 10.95
N LEU A 22 13.96 1.41 11.09
CA LEU A 22 13.55 2.23 12.23
C LEU A 22 13.29 1.35 13.45
N THR A 23 14.31 1.24 14.30
CA THR A 23 14.21 0.68 15.64
C THR A 23 13.82 1.75 16.66
N SER A 24 13.32 1.35 17.83
CA SER A 24 13.00 2.27 18.94
C SER A 24 14.19 3.16 19.32
N THR A 25 15.39 2.60 19.35
CA THR A 25 16.64 3.34 19.63
C THR A 25 16.92 4.43 18.61
N ILE A 26 16.68 4.14 17.32
CA ILE A 26 16.89 5.12 16.24
C ILE A 26 15.86 6.24 16.31
N ILE A 27 14.59 5.92 16.59
CA ILE A 27 13.52 6.90 16.76
C ILE A 27 13.85 7.87 17.92
N GLU A 28 14.27 7.34 19.07
CA GLU A 28 14.69 8.16 20.22
C GLU A 28 15.86 9.10 19.87
N ARG A 29 16.84 8.61 19.10
CA ARG A 29 17.98 9.41 18.65
C ARG A 29 17.55 10.55 17.74
N ILE A 30 16.68 10.27 16.76
CA ILE A 30 16.12 11.27 15.84
C ILE A 30 15.34 12.34 16.62
N ARG A 31 14.53 11.92 17.60
CA ARG A 31 13.73 12.84 18.44
C ARG A 31 14.61 13.78 19.28
N LYS A 32 15.73 13.29 19.82
CA LYS A 32 16.70 14.13 20.57
C LYS A 32 17.43 15.16 19.70
N MET A 33 17.44 14.98 18.38
CA MET A 33 18.11 15.85 17.42
C MET A 33 17.17 16.91 16.82
N ASP A 34 15.98 17.07 17.40
CA ASP A 34 14.95 18.04 17.00
C ASP A 34 14.44 17.86 15.55
N ILE A 35 14.58 16.65 15.00
CA ILE A 35 14.08 16.30 13.68
C ILE A 35 12.59 15.97 13.79
N SER A 36 11.76 16.86 13.26
CA SER A 36 10.30 16.77 13.38
C SER A 36 9.66 15.76 12.41
N TYR A 37 10.26 15.52 11.24
CA TYR A 37 9.68 14.68 10.19
C TYR A 37 10.74 13.82 9.50
N ILE A 38 10.36 12.58 9.15
CA ILE A 38 11.20 11.64 8.42
C ILE A 38 10.41 10.97 7.29
N THR A 39 11.10 10.62 6.19
CA THR A 39 10.50 9.86 5.08
C THR A 39 10.77 8.38 5.27
N VAL A 40 9.72 7.57 5.27
CA VAL A 40 9.83 6.11 5.29
C VAL A 40 9.43 5.51 3.95
N GLU A 41 9.94 4.32 3.67
CA GLU A 41 9.44 3.51 2.58
C GLU A 41 7.95 3.28 2.80
N GLY A 42 7.15 3.73 1.84
CA GLY A 42 5.72 3.47 1.84
C GLY A 42 5.47 1.98 1.64
N HIS A 43 4.29 1.52 2.09
CA HIS A 43 3.71 0.34 1.48
C HIS A 43 3.14 0.78 0.13
N PRO A 44 3.37 0.06 -0.98
CA PRO A 44 2.85 0.47 -2.28
C PRO A 44 1.34 0.68 -2.17
N VAL A 45 0.93 1.94 -2.31
CA VAL A 45 -0.49 2.29 -2.44
C VAL A 45 -0.87 1.75 -3.81
N LYS A 46 -1.80 0.79 -3.87
CA LYS A 46 -2.31 0.25 -5.14
C LYS A 46 -2.76 1.43 -5.98
N VAL A 47 -2.04 1.72 -7.05
CA VAL A 47 -2.37 2.85 -7.93
C VAL A 47 -3.57 2.44 -8.78
N GLU A 48 -4.60 3.28 -8.88
CA GLU A 48 -5.72 3.00 -9.79
C GLU A 48 -5.18 2.86 -11.22
N GLY A 49 -5.44 1.71 -11.85
CA GLY A 49 -4.93 1.37 -13.18
C GLY A 49 -3.65 0.53 -13.23
N GLU A 50 -3.01 0.23 -12.10
CA GLU A 50 -1.82 -0.65 -12.04
C GLU A 50 -2.16 -2.10 -12.38
N LYS A 51 -3.40 -2.52 -12.12
CA LYS A 51 -3.89 -3.87 -12.41
C LYS A 51 -4.66 -3.91 -13.72
N SER A 52 -4.37 -4.92 -14.52
CA SER A 52 -5.22 -5.28 -15.65
C SER A 52 -6.61 -5.67 -15.19
N LEU A 53 -7.63 -5.50 -16.05
CA LEU A 53 -9.00 -5.93 -15.76
C LEU A 53 -9.05 -7.42 -15.34
N ALA A 54 -8.22 -8.26 -15.94
CA ALA A 54 -8.14 -9.68 -15.60
C ALA A 54 -7.66 -9.92 -14.16
N GLU A 55 -6.64 -9.19 -13.70
CA GLU A 55 -6.13 -9.31 -12.33
C GLU A 55 -7.15 -8.82 -11.31
N GLU A 56 -7.86 -7.74 -11.61
CA GLU A 56 -8.91 -7.23 -10.74
C GLU A 56 -10.10 -8.18 -10.63
N LEU A 57 -10.48 -8.85 -11.73
CA LEU A 57 -11.51 -9.89 -11.71
C LEU A 57 -11.04 -11.12 -10.92
N ARG A 58 -9.77 -11.52 -11.02
CA ARG A 58 -9.18 -12.58 -10.20
C ARG A 58 -9.20 -12.24 -8.71
N ASP A 59 -8.90 -11.00 -8.33
CA ASP A 59 -9.00 -10.55 -6.94
C ASP A 59 -10.42 -10.67 -6.40
N ILE A 60 -11.42 -10.32 -7.21
CA ILE A 60 -12.84 -10.50 -6.83
C ILE A 60 -13.14 -11.99 -6.65
N GLU A 61 -12.72 -12.85 -7.58
CA GLU A 61 -12.93 -14.30 -7.45
C GLU A 61 -12.29 -14.85 -6.17
N LYS A 62 -11.06 -14.42 -5.86
CA LYS A 62 -10.35 -14.80 -4.63
C LYS A 62 -11.10 -14.38 -3.38
N ARG A 63 -11.65 -13.16 -3.32
CA ARG A 63 -12.43 -12.64 -2.17
C ARG A 63 -13.67 -13.48 -1.88
N PHE A 64 -14.33 -13.99 -2.90
CA PHE A 64 -15.55 -14.81 -2.77
C PHE A 64 -15.28 -16.32 -2.71
N SER A 65 -14.01 -16.75 -2.77
CA SER A 65 -13.62 -18.16 -2.83
C SER A 65 -14.15 -19.02 -1.67
N ARG A 66 -14.33 -18.42 -0.48
CA ARG A 66 -14.79 -19.12 0.74
C ARG A 66 -16.30 -19.21 0.89
N VAL A 67 -17.07 -18.57 0.00
CA VAL A 67 -18.53 -18.42 0.15
C VAL A 67 -19.30 -18.91 -1.08
N LYS A 68 -18.70 -19.80 -1.89
CA LYS A 68 -19.29 -20.30 -3.15
C LYS A 68 -20.67 -20.94 -2.98
N GLN A 69 -20.89 -21.56 -1.81
CA GLN A 69 -22.13 -22.22 -1.41
C GLN A 69 -23.20 -21.27 -0.87
N VAL A 70 -22.98 -19.94 -0.85
CA VAL A 70 -23.95 -18.94 -0.37
C VAL A 70 -24.53 -18.19 -1.57
N PRO A 71 -25.73 -18.55 -2.08
CA PRO A 71 -26.27 -18.01 -3.33
C PRO A 71 -26.41 -16.48 -3.36
N PRO A 72 -26.88 -15.80 -2.29
CA PRO A 72 -26.94 -14.34 -2.26
C PRO A 72 -25.56 -13.66 -2.47
N LEU A 73 -24.50 -14.23 -1.91
CA LEU A 73 -23.14 -13.69 -2.06
C LEU A 73 -22.59 -13.93 -3.47
N MET A 74 -22.95 -15.05 -4.11
CA MET A 74 -22.60 -15.29 -5.52
C MET A 74 -23.32 -14.32 -6.47
N TYR A 75 -24.56 -13.93 -6.17
CA TYR A 75 -25.27 -12.89 -6.91
C TYR A 75 -24.54 -11.53 -6.80
N ILE A 76 -24.12 -11.15 -5.59
CA ILE A 76 -23.35 -9.92 -5.35
C ILE A 76 -22.03 -9.95 -6.13
N LYS A 77 -21.28 -11.07 -6.07
CA LYS A 77 -20.04 -11.25 -6.84
C LYS A 77 -20.26 -10.96 -8.33
N LYS A 78 -21.29 -11.55 -8.92
CA LYS A 78 -21.64 -11.36 -10.34
C LYS A 78 -21.93 -9.90 -10.66
N LYS A 79 -22.70 -9.21 -9.82
CA LYS A 79 -23.01 -7.77 -10.00
C LYS A 79 -21.78 -6.87 -9.90
N ILE A 80 -20.88 -7.15 -8.95
CA ILE A 80 -19.61 -6.41 -8.82
C ILE A 80 -18.74 -6.60 -10.07
N MET A 81 -18.58 -7.82 -10.56
CA MET A 81 -17.81 -8.11 -11.77
C MET A 81 -18.38 -7.40 -13.00
N GLN A 82 -19.71 -7.44 -13.20
CA GLN A 82 -20.38 -6.75 -14.31
C GLN A 82 -20.14 -5.24 -14.29
N ARG A 83 -20.28 -4.61 -13.11
CA ARG A 83 -20.01 -3.16 -12.95
C ARG A 83 -18.56 -2.81 -13.27
N LYS A 84 -17.61 -3.64 -12.85
CA LYS A 84 -16.18 -3.41 -13.09
C LYS A 84 -15.82 -3.52 -14.57
N VAL A 85 -16.37 -4.51 -15.28
CA VAL A 85 -16.21 -4.64 -16.74
C VAL A 85 -16.85 -3.46 -17.47
N ALA A 86 -18.07 -3.05 -17.07
CA ALA A 86 -18.75 -1.91 -17.70
C ALA A 86 -17.96 -0.60 -17.53
N GLY A 87 -17.50 -0.30 -16.31
CA GLY A 87 -16.71 0.90 -16.03
C GLY A 87 -15.39 0.97 -16.82
N ARG A 88 -14.81 -0.18 -17.20
CA ARG A 88 -13.57 -0.23 -18.00
C ARG A 88 -13.80 -0.11 -19.51
N LYS A 89 -15.04 -0.27 -19.99
CA LYS A 89 -15.41 -0.07 -21.41
C LYS A 89 -15.77 1.37 -21.74
N THR A 90 -16.03 2.20 -20.73
CA THR A 90 -16.46 3.60 -20.87
C THR A 90 -15.31 4.60 -20.64
N SER A 91 -14.09 4.11 -20.41
CA SER A 91 -12.85 4.87 -20.28
C SER A 91 -11.89 4.48 -21.39
#